data_AF-A0A6L9KGS6-F1
#
_entry.id   AF-A0A6L9KGS6-F1
#
_cell.length_a   1.000
_cell.length_b   1.000
_cell.length_c   1.000
_cell.angle_alpha   90.00
_cell.angle_beta   90.00
_cell.angle_gamma   90.00
#
_symmetry.space_group_name_H-M   'P 1'
#
loop_
_entity.id
_entity.type
_entity.pdbx_description
1 polymer ?
#
loop_
_entity_poly.entity_id
_entity_poly.type
_entity_poly.pdbx_seq_one_letter_code
_entity_poly.pdbx_strand_id
1 'polypeptide(L)'
;YQKNNYKRELGIGYYYKARLYKRAQRFDEATQLYLKALDIFKKSEEYYFLGEINSELGDICAIQTNFNVSLQKYQLSRKCFLLGNDTIDACNKLVDIGRMYGFLHDTIKSLQYYKKAISQTTDSFVHGAAYQEIGINYYKTKKFDSAVIILKKSLKYPYRGTSYAIRCYVLADVYYDSNQFDSAIYYSKLSFKYPTTFYLQRDCYRILANTEYNRENFKKAEVYIGKYQDYSDSVRILAVQTKSTVLEDLHTAEDTTNDTKRNMVFATTFSMIIIFLLGCTAFYFYKRNRSKKEKLTEFKEQLIGKQAFLSQNLSTKIEEVRQSQADERKNASSEERIRLDKELYEKCLHLSNWDAFTCEMNHAFNNIVEVLQNDFPAITQKEITWCCLHLLDIPNSDRILVLNTTSEGLYKLKQRLAKKFNLSSTRELDLFLQELGTLKN
;
A
#
# COMPACT_ATOMS: atom_id res chain seq x y z
N TYR A 1 1.20 23.43 19.23
CA TYR A 1 1.45 21.97 19.27
C TYR A 1 1.41 21.30 17.91
N GLN A 2 0.35 21.44 17.10
CA GLN A 2 0.28 20.86 15.75
C GLN A 2 1.50 21.19 14.86
N LYS A 3 1.94 22.45 14.84
CA LYS A 3 3.11 22.90 14.06
C LYS A 3 4.45 22.27 14.53
N ASN A 4 4.53 21.84 15.79
CA ASN A 4 5.78 21.39 16.44
C ASN A 4 5.76 19.89 16.79
N ASN A 5 4.76 19.12 16.32
CA ASN A 5 4.61 17.67 16.54
C ASN A 5 4.58 17.20 18.01
N TYR A 6 4.22 18.08 18.95
CA TYR A 6 4.02 17.75 20.37
C TYR A 6 2.68 17.03 20.57
N LYS A 7 2.66 15.72 20.29
CA LYS A 7 1.43 14.91 20.25
C LYS A 7 0.73 14.85 21.60
N ARG A 8 1.47 14.63 22.69
CA ARG A 8 0.90 14.51 24.04
C ARG A 8 0.21 15.80 24.46
N GLU A 9 0.90 16.94 24.36
CA GLU A 9 0.39 18.27 24.72
C GLU A 9 -0.78 18.66 23.84
N LEU A 10 -0.78 18.25 22.56
CA LEU A 10 -1.93 18.44 21.67
C LEU A 10 -3.16 17.66 22.17
N GLY A 11 -2.99 16.39 22.56
CA GLY A 11 -4.07 15.58 23.13
C GLY A 11 -4.64 16.19 24.41
N ILE A 12 -3.76 16.67 25.30
CA ILE A 12 -4.15 17.38 26.53
C ILE A 12 -4.93 18.66 26.19
N GLY A 13 -4.45 19.43 25.21
CA GLY A 13 -5.11 20.65 24.74
C GLY A 13 -6.52 20.39 24.18
N TYR A 14 -6.68 19.33 23.38
CA TYR A 14 -8.00 18.91 22.89
C TYR A 14 -8.93 18.50 24.02
N TYR A 15 -8.44 17.70 24.97
CA TYR A 15 -9.23 17.27 26.14
C TYR A 15 -9.75 18.48 26.94
N TYR A 16 -8.88 19.43 27.32
CA TYR A 16 -9.34 20.60 28.09
C TYR A 16 -10.26 21.51 27.28
N LYS A 17 -10.03 21.68 25.97
CA LYS A 17 -10.94 22.44 25.10
C LYS A 17 -12.31 21.76 24.99
N ALA A 18 -12.36 20.43 24.90
CA ALA A 18 -13.60 19.67 24.90
C ALA A 18 -14.39 19.87 26.20
N ARG A 19 -13.71 19.88 27.36
CA ARG A 19 -14.35 20.18 28.65
C ARG A 19 -14.97 21.57 28.70
N LEU A 20 -14.33 22.58 28.10
CA LEU A 20 -14.89 23.92 28.02
C LEU A 20 -16.18 23.94 27.19
N TYR A 21 -16.20 23.26 26.04
CA TYR A 21 -17.41 23.16 25.23
C TYR A 21 -18.52 22.37 25.93
N LYS A 22 -18.19 21.25 26.59
CA LYS A 22 -19.17 20.50 27.38
C LYS A 22 -19.77 21.35 28.51
N ARG A 23 -18.96 22.16 29.21
CA ARG A 23 -19.46 23.10 30.24
C ARG A 23 -20.40 24.15 29.64
N ALA A 24 -20.13 24.58 28.41
CA ALA A 24 -21.03 25.43 27.64
C ALA A 24 -22.23 24.68 27.02
N GLN A 25 -22.40 23.38 27.34
CA GLN A 25 -23.44 22.49 26.81
C GLN A 25 -23.45 22.40 25.26
N ARG A 26 -22.27 22.54 24.66
CA ARG A 26 -21.98 22.33 23.22
C ARG A 26 -21.38 20.93 23.04
N PHE A 27 -22.26 19.93 22.98
CA PHE A 27 -21.88 18.52 23.06
C PHE A 27 -21.26 18.02 21.75
N ASP A 28 -21.70 18.50 20.59
CA ASP A 28 -21.15 18.10 19.29
C ASP A 28 -19.66 18.42 19.19
N GLU A 29 -19.28 19.66 19.50
CA GLU A 29 -17.89 20.11 19.45
C GLU A 29 -17.04 19.47 20.56
N ALA A 30 -17.64 19.24 21.73
CA ALA A 30 -16.97 18.53 22.82
C ALA A 30 -16.64 17.09 22.41
N THR A 31 -17.61 16.35 21.87
CA THR A 31 -17.42 14.97 21.42
C THR A 31 -16.35 14.89 20.35
N GLN A 32 -16.41 15.72 19.30
CA GLN A 32 -15.38 15.70 18.24
C GLN A 32 -13.96 15.94 18.76
N LEU A 33 -13.79 16.85 19.74
CA LEU A 33 -12.49 17.09 20.34
C LEU A 33 -12.04 15.98 21.28
N TYR A 34 -12.97 15.37 22.03
CA TYR A 34 -12.67 14.17 22.81
C TYR A 34 -12.20 13.02 21.93
N LEU A 35 -12.81 12.80 20.76
CA LEU A 35 -12.38 11.76 19.81
C LEU A 35 -10.97 12.05 19.27
N LYS A 36 -10.68 13.29 18.90
CA LYS A 36 -9.31 13.71 18.50
C LYS A 36 -8.29 13.49 19.62
N ALA A 37 -8.66 13.74 20.88
CA ALA A 37 -7.80 13.46 22.02
C ALA A 37 -7.61 11.95 22.22
N LEU A 38 -8.69 11.16 22.06
CA LEU A 38 -8.66 9.70 22.16
C LEU A 38 -7.72 9.09 21.11
N ASP A 39 -7.69 9.60 19.88
CA ASP A 39 -6.79 9.11 18.83
C ASP A 39 -5.30 9.27 19.14
N ILE A 40 -4.98 10.33 19.88
CA ILE A 40 -3.63 10.60 20.35
C ILE A 40 -3.30 9.63 21.49
N PHE A 41 -4.19 9.51 22.47
CA PHE A 41 -3.92 8.73 23.67
C PHE A 41 -4.07 7.22 23.49
N LYS A 42 -4.87 6.74 22.51
CA LYS A 42 -5.07 5.29 22.24
C LYS A 42 -3.78 4.55 21.89
N LYS A 43 -2.75 5.28 21.46
CA LYS A 43 -1.41 4.75 21.13
C LYS A 43 -0.40 4.92 22.28
N SER A 44 -0.87 5.35 23.45
CA SER A 44 -0.04 5.64 24.63
C SER A 44 -0.66 5.00 25.87
N GLU A 45 0.16 4.78 26.90
CA GLU A 45 -0.29 4.30 28.22
C GLU A 45 -0.80 5.44 29.11
N GLU A 46 -1.38 6.50 28.53
CA GLU A 46 -1.96 7.66 29.24
C GLU A 46 -3.33 7.31 29.81
N TYR A 47 -3.36 6.33 30.72
CA TYR A 47 -4.58 5.73 31.27
C TYR A 47 -5.48 6.76 31.97
N TYR A 48 -4.91 7.77 32.61
CA TYR A 48 -5.68 8.86 33.21
C TYR A 48 -6.56 9.59 32.19
N PHE A 49 -5.96 10.05 31.08
CA PHE A 49 -6.69 10.78 30.03
C PHE A 49 -7.68 9.87 29.30
N LEU A 50 -7.32 8.60 29.04
CA LEU A 50 -8.26 7.62 28.48
C LEU A 50 -9.46 7.41 29.41
N GLY A 51 -9.23 7.35 30.72
CA GLY A 51 -10.26 7.25 31.76
C GLY A 51 -11.19 8.46 31.75
N GLU A 52 -10.62 9.66 31.81
CA GLU A 52 -11.36 10.92 31.83
C GLU A 52 -12.17 11.15 30.55
N ILE A 53 -11.58 10.94 29.37
CA ILE A 53 -12.28 11.11 28.09
C ILE A 53 -13.49 10.17 27.99
N ASN A 54 -13.32 8.90 28.35
CA ASN A 54 -14.45 7.96 28.36
C ASN A 54 -15.51 8.34 29.40
N SER A 55 -15.11 8.86 30.57
CA SER A 55 -16.06 9.40 31.54
C SER A 55 -16.86 10.56 30.96
N GLU A 56 -16.17 11.51 30.34
CA GLU A 56 -16.77 12.74 29.81
C GLU A 56 -17.72 12.44 28.63
N LEU A 57 -17.35 11.49 27.74
CA LEU A 57 -18.23 10.96 26.69
C LEU A 57 -19.42 10.16 27.27
N GLY A 58 -19.20 9.42 28.35
CA GLY A 58 -20.25 8.73 29.11
C GLY A 58 -21.32 9.70 29.62
N ASP A 59 -20.90 10.82 30.19
CA ASP A 59 -21.82 11.87 30.65
C ASP A 59 -22.64 12.46 29.49
N ILE A 60 -22.01 12.75 28.34
CA ILE A 60 -22.72 13.25 27.16
C ILE A 60 -23.76 12.23 26.68
N CYS A 61 -23.38 10.95 26.59
CA CYS A 61 -24.31 9.88 26.24
C CYS A 61 -25.49 9.79 27.22
N ALA A 62 -25.24 9.94 28.53
CA ALA A 62 -26.30 9.93 29.54
C ALA A 62 -27.26 11.11 29.39
N ILE A 63 -26.75 12.32 29.14
CA ILE A 63 -27.55 13.52 28.86
C ILE A 63 -28.42 13.30 27.62
N GLN A 64 -27.87 12.67 26.58
CA GLN A 64 -28.55 12.31 25.34
C GLN A 64 -29.41 11.03 25.47
N THR A 65 -29.63 10.52 26.69
CA THR A 65 -30.47 9.35 27.02
C THR A 65 -30.00 8.00 26.44
N ASN A 66 -28.76 7.93 25.94
CA ASN A 66 -28.13 6.70 25.47
C ASN A 66 -27.48 5.93 26.64
N PHE A 67 -28.30 5.47 27.60
CA PHE A 67 -27.82 4.91 28.88
C PHE A 67 -26.95 3.65 28.72
N ASN A 68 -27.26 2.77 27.76
CA ASN A 68 -26.45 1.57 27.51
C ASN A 68 -25.03 1.91 27.03
N VAL A 69 -24.90 2.87 26.11
CA VAL A 69 -23.58 3.32 25.63
C VAL A 69 -22.85 4.05 26.74
N SER A 70 -23.54 4.91 27.49
CA SER A 70 -22.99 5.60 28.66
C SER A 70 -22.41 4.61 29.69
N LEU A 71 -23.15 3.54 29.99
CA LEU A 71 -22.70 2.46 30.87
C LEU A 71 -21.40 1.81 30.38
N GLN A 72 -21.32 1.49 29.08
CA GLN A 72 -20.09 0.93 28.49
C GLN A 72 -18.91 1.90 28.62
N LYS A 73 -19.13 3.19 28.34
CA LYS A 73 -18.10 4.23 28.47
C LYS A 73 -17.62 4.39 29.92
N TYR A 74 -18.50 4.35 30.91
CA TYR A 74 -18.05 4.36 32.32
C TYR A 74 -17.30 3.10 32.73
N GLN A 75 -17.65 1.93 32.19
CA GLN A 75 -16.91 0.69 32.44
C GLN A 75 -15.49 0.76 31.85
N LEU A 76 -15.36 1.27 30.61
CA LEU A 76 -14.07 1.55 29.98
C LEU A 76 -13.26 2.56 30.80
N SER A 77 -13.89 3.67 31.20
CA SER A 77 -13.28 4.71 32.03
C SER A 77 -12.72 4.13 33.33
N ARG A 78 -13.53 3.34 34.05
CA ARG A 78 -13.12 2.66 35.27
C ARG A 78 -11.94 1.71 35.04
N LYS A 79 -11.97 0.93 33.95
CA LYS A 79 -10.86 0.04 33.58
C LYS A 79 -9.56 0.82 33.39
N CYS A 80 -9.61 1.94 32.67
CA CYS A 80 -8.45 2.82 32.48
C CYS A 80 -7.92 3.37 33.81
N PHE A 81 -8.79 3.91 34.68
CA PHE A 81 -8.35 4.41 35.99
C PHE A 81 -7.68 3.32 36.85
N LEU A 82 -8.22 2.10 36.85
CA LEU A 82 -7.58 0.97 37.55
C LEU A 82 -6.20 0.61 36.98
N LEU A 83 -6.03 0.64 35.64
CA LEU A 83 -4.73 0.44 35.00
C LEU A 83 -3.74 1.55 35.33
N GLY A 84 -4.23 2.79 35.51
CA GLY A 84 -3.45 3.93 35.97
C GLY A 84 -3.25 4.02 37.49
N ASN A 85 -3.66 3.01 38.25
CA ASN A 85 -3.66 3.00 39.73
C ASN A 85 -4.46 4.14 40.40
N ASP A 86 -5.39 4.77 39.67
CA ASP A 86 -6.29 5.78 40.21
C ASP A 86 -7.55 5.12 40.79
N THR A 87 -7.44 4.71 42.06
CA THR A 87 -8.51 3.99 42.74
C THR A 87 -9.69 4.89 43.10
N ILE A 88 -9.47 6.19 43.31
CA ILE A 88 -10.51 7.14 43.69
C ILE A 88 -11.43 7.41 42.50
N ASP A 89 -10.88 7.77 41.33
CA ASP A 89 -11.71 8.01 40.15
C ASP A 89 -12.34 6.72 39.63
N ALA A 90 -11.67 5.57 39.76
CA ALA A 90 -12.28 4.27 39.53
C ALA A 90 -13.49 3.98 40.45
N CYS A 91 -13.43 4.36 41.72
CA CYS A 91 -14.56 4.26 42.65
C CYS A 91 -15.68 5.24 42.30
N ASN A 92 -15.34 6.47 41.89
CA ASN A 92 -16.31 7.44 41.41
C ASN A 92 -17.10 6.88 40.20
N LYS A 93 -16.43 6.17 39.27
CA LYS A 93 -17.13 5.52 38.14
C LYS A 93 -18.12 4.43 38.57
N LEU A 94 -17.95 3.79 39.73
CA LEU A 94 -18.99 2.88 40.25
C LEU A 94 -20.28 3.63 40.57
N VAL A 95 -20.21 4.88 41.03
CA VAL A 95 -21.39 5.73 41.24
C VAL A 95 -22.06 6.02 39.90
N ASP A 96 -21.31 6.40 38.87
CA ASP A 96 -21.90 6.68 37.55
C ASP A 96 -22.51 5.43 36.89
N ILE A 97 -21.86 4.27 37.03
CA ILE A 97 -22.41 2.97 36.60
C ILE A 97 -23.72 2.67 37.35
N GLY A 98 -23.74 2.88 38.67
CA GLY A 98 -24.95 2.71 39.48
C GLY A 98 -26.08 3.64 39.03
N ARG A 99 -25.75 4.87 38.64
CA ARG A 99 -26.72 5.84 38.09
C ARG A 99 -27.32 5.34 36.77
N MET A 100 -26.51 4.76 35.90
CA MET A 100 -27.01 4.19 34.64
C MET A 100 -27.96 3.02 34.87
N TYR A 101 -27.66 2.11 35.80
CA TYR A 101 -28.62 1.06 36.19
C TYR A 101 -29.92 1.65 36.73
N GLY A 102 -29.86 2.75 37.48
CA GLY A 102 -31.05 3.45 37.95
C GLY A 102 -31.89 4.07 36.83
N PHE A 103 -31.27 4.59 35.76
CA PHE A 103 -31.98 5.03 34.55
C PHE A 103 -32.54 3.88 33.73
N LEU A 104 -31.90 2.71 33.77
CA LEU A 104 -32.39 1.46 33.19
C LEU A 104 -33.41 0.73 34.10
N HIS A 105 -33.93 1.41 35.12
CA HIS A 105 -34.91 0.90 36.09
C HIS A 105 -34.45 -0.28 36.98
N ASP A 106 -33.16 -0.66 36.96
CA ASP A 106 -32.58 -1.67 37.84
C ASP A 106 -32.10 -1.02 39.16
N THR A 107 -33.06 -0.69 40.02
CA THR A 107 -32.83 0.01 41.29
C THR A 107 -32.00 -0.84 42.27
N ILE A 108 -32.09 -2.18 42.17
CA ILE A 108 -31.33 -3.10 43.02
C ILE A 108 -29.84 -3.05 42.65
N LYS A 109 -29.49 -3.24 41.38
CA LYS A 109 -28.09 -3.12 40.94
C LYS A 109 -27.55 -1.72 41.19
N SER A 110 -28.34 -0.70 40.91
CA SER A 110 -27.98 0.70 41.20
C SER A 110 -27.51 0.88 42.65
N LEU A 111 -28.30 0.41 43.63
CA LEU A 111 -27.95 0.48 45.04
C LEU A 111 -26.72 -0.37 45.41
N GLN A 112 -26.56 -1.54 44.81
CA GLN A 112 -25.37 -2.38 45.01
C GLN A 112 -24.09 -1.65 44.60
N TYR A 113 -24.11 -0.96 43.44
CA TYR A 113 -22.96 -0.18 42.96
C TYR A 113 -22.63 1.00 43.87
N TYR A 114 -23.63 1.73 44.38
CA TYR A 114 -23.38 2.83 45.32
C TYR A 114 -22.78 2.34 46.64
N LYS A 115 -23.30 1.23 47.20
CA LYS A 115 -22.74 0.62 48.41
C LYS A 115 -21.30 0.14 48.18
N LYS A 116 -21.04 -0.46 47.02
CA LYS A 116 -19.70 -0.90 46.62
C LYS A 116 -18.71 0.27 46.50
N ALA A 117 -19.14 1.39 45.92
CA ALA A 117 -18.32 2.60 45.86
C ALA A 117 -17.95 3.09 47.27
N ILE A 118 -18.94 3.19 48.17
CA ILE A 118 -18.73 3.63 49.55
C ILE A 118 -17.78 2.70 50.32
N SER A 119 -17.88 1.38 50.12
CA SER A 119 -17.01 0.42 50.81
C SER A 119 -15.57 0.38 50.29
N GLN A 120 -15.31 0.86 49.06
CA GLN A 120 -14.00 0.76 48.41
C GLN A 120 -13.14 2.02 48.55
N THR A 121 -13.68 3.11 49.10
CA THR A 121 -12.92 4.34 49.31
C THR A 121 -13.39 5.08 50.56
N THR A 122 -12.49 5.86 51.16
CA THR A 122 -12.78 6.83 52.22
C THR A 122 -12.94 8.26 51.68
N ASP A 123 -12.85 8.44 50.35
CA ASP A 123 -12.96 9.75 49.72
C ASP A 123 -14.35 10.38 49.93
N SER A 124 -14.32 11.61 50.45
CA SER A 124 -15.54 12.33 50.82
C SER A 124 -16.34 12.83 49.62
N PHE A 125 -15.71 13.07 48.46
CA PHE A 125 -16.45 13.44 47.25
C PHE A 125 -17.24 12.24 46.72
N VAL A 126 -16.63 11.05 46.67
CA VAL A 126 -17.30 9.81 46.25
C VAL A 126 -18.45 9.47 47.20
N HIS A 127 -18.25 9.58 48.52
CA HIS A 127 -19.33 9.37 49.49
C HIS A 127 -20.49 10.37 49.28
N GLY A 128 -20.18 11.65 49.09
CA GLY A 128 -21.19 12.67 48.82
C GLY A 128 -22.00 12.39 47.55
N ALA A 129 -21.33 11.97 46.47
CA ALA A 129 -21.98 11.57 45.23
C ALA A 129 -22.84 10.31 45.41
N ALA A 130 -22.33 9.28 46.08
CA ALA A 130 -23.07 8.04 46.32
C ALA A 130 -24.32 8.28 47.19
N TYR A 131 -24.22 9.07 48.26
CA TYR A 131 -25.39 9.41 49.08
C TYR A 131 -26.43 10.23 48.32
N GLN A 132 -26.01 11.15 47.46
CA GLN A 132 -26.93 11.87 46.57
C GLN A 132 -27.74 10.87 45.72
N GLU A 133 -27.09 9.92 45.06
CA GLU A 133 -27.77 8.96 44.18
C GLU A 133 -28.64 7.95 44.95
N ILE A 134 -28.22 7.53 46.15
CA ILE A 134 -29.07 6.71 47.04
C ILE A 134 -30.34 7.47 47.42
N GLY A 135 -30.21 8.76 47.75
CA GLY A 135 -31.35 9.64 48.03
C GLY A 135 -32.31 9.76 46.85
N ILE A 136 -31.77 9.92 45.63
CA ILE A 136 -32.56 9.94 44.39
C ILE A 136 -33.31 8.60 44.19
N ASN A 137 -32.68 7.45 44.44
CA ASN A 137 -33.36 6.16 44.34
C ASN A 137 -34.48 6.00 45.38
N TYR A 138 -34.29 6.48 46.61
CA TYR A 138 -35.37 6.50 47.61
C TYR A 138 -36.53 7.40 47.17
N TYR A 139 -36.23 8.56 46.58
CA TYR A 139 -37.26 9.43 46.04
C TYR A 139 -38.05 8.75 44.89
N LYS A 140 -37.35 8.16 43.91
CA LYS A 140 -37.97 7.42 42.79
C LYS A 140 -38.85 6.25 43.27
N THR A 141 -38.53 5.64 44.41
CA THR A 141 -39.31 4.56 45.03
C THR A 141 -40.37 5.08 46.03
N LYS A 142 -40.67 6.38 46.00
CA LYS A 142 -41.66 7.07 46.84
C LYS A 142 -41.41 6.98 48.36
N LYS A 143 -40.16 6.73 48.76
CA LYS A 143 -39.74 6.69 50.17
C LYS A 143 -39.24 8.08 50.60
N PHE A 144 -40.17 9.03 50.70
CA PHE A 144 -39.86 10.46 50.87
C PHE A 144 -39.03 10.76 52.13
N ASP A 145 -39.40 10.22 53.30
CA ASP A 145 -38.65 10.46 54.54
C ASP A 145 -37.19 9.98 54.46
N SER A 146 -37.00 8.78 53.91
CA SER A 146 -35.66 8.22 53.68
C SER A 146 -34.87 9.05 52.68
N ALA A 147 -35.52 9.53 51.61
CA ALA A 147 -34.90 10.40 50.62
C ALA A 147 -34.41 11.70 51.27
N VAL A 148 -35.24 12.38 52.06
CA VAL A 148 -34.86 13.63 52.76
C VAL A 148 -33.66 13.42 53.68
N ILE A 149 -33.68 12.37 54.52
CA ILE A 149 -32.59 12.08 55.46
C ILE A 149 -31.26 11.88 54.72
N ILE A 150 -31.28 11.04 53.68
CA ILE A 150 -30.07 10.69 52.93
C ILE A 150 -29.58 11.86 52.07
N LEU A 151 -30.47 12.61 51.43
CA LEU A 151 -30.10 13.80 50.65
C LEU A 151 -29.53 14.89 51.57
N LYS A 152 -30.12 15.15 52.74
CA LYS A 152 -29.54 16.06 53.74
C LYS A 152 -28.19 15.59 54.24
N LYS A 153 -27.98 14.27 54.40
CA LYS A 153 -26.66 13.71 54.69
C LYS A 153 -25.68 14.05 53.56
N SER A 154 -26.07 13.88 52.29
CA SER A 154 -25.22 14.19 51.14
C SER A 154 -24.81 15.67 51.06
N LEU A 155 -25.64 16.61 51.53
CA LEU A 155 -25.32 18.05 51.56
C LEU A 155 -24.15 18.40 52.48
N LYS A 156 -23.82 17.54 53.46
CA LYS A 156 -22.69 17.74 54.39
C LYS A 156 -21.34 17.38 53.77
N TYR A 157 -21.35 16.69 52.63
CA TYR A 157 -20.14 16.26 51.92
C TYR A 157 -19.73 17.28 50.85
N PRO A 158 -18.44 17.35 50.50
CA PRO A 158 -17.97 18.22 49.43
C PRO A 158 -18.58 17.82 48.08
N TYR A 159 -18.44 18.71 47.10
CA TYR A 159 -19.06 18.58 45.79
C TYR A 159 -18.18 19.14 44.68
N ARG A 160 -18.43 18.69 43.44
CA ARG A 160 -17.79 19.19 42.23
C ARG A 160 -18.86 19.64 41.25
N GLY A 161 -18.59 20.70 40.49
CA GLY A 161 -19.49 21.18 39.44
C GLY A 161 -20.93 21.40 39.92
N THR A 162 -21.88 20.75 39.26
CA THR A 162 -23.32 20.93 39.49
C THR A 162 -23.90 20.05 40.60
N SER A 163 -23.10 19.19 41.26
CA SER A 163 -23.63 18.20 42.21
C SER A 163 -24.39 18.83 43.38
N TYR A 164 -23.95 19.97 43.92
CA TYR A 164 -24.68 20.62 45.02
C TYR A 164 -26.05 21.13 44.57
N ALA A 165 -26.12 21.74 43.39
CA ALA A 165 -27.39 22.17 42.79
C ALA A 165 -28.34 20.98 42.59
N ILE A 166 -27.83 19.83 42.12
CA ILE A 166 -28.62 18.60 41.98
C ILE A 166 -29.17 18.14 43.35
N ARG A 167 -28.35 18.11 44.41
CA ARG A 167 -28.80 17.74 45.76
C ARG A 167 -29.94 18.64 46.25
N CYS A 168 -29.82 19.95 46.04
CA CYS A 168 -30.84 20.93 46.41
C CYS A 168 -32.11 20.76 45.57
N TYR A 169 -31.98 20.65 44.25
CA TYR A 169 -33.10 20.41 43.34
C TYR A 169 -33.91 19.17 43.74
N VAL A 170 -33.25 18.03 43.97
CA VAL A 170 -33.95 16.78 44.32
C VAL A 170 -34.65 16.92 45.68
N LEU A 171 -34.04 17.60 46.66
CA LEU A 171 -34.73 17.92 47.92
C LEU A 171 -35.97 18.78 47.70
N ALA A 172 -35.89 19.78 46.81
CA ALA A 172 -37.03 20.62 46.48
C ALA A 172 -38.19 19.80 45.88
N ASP A 173 -37.90 18.86 44.98
CA ASP A 173 -38.87 17.94 44.40
C ASP A 173 -39.52 17.03 45.47
N VAL A 174 -38.70 16.43 46.34
CA VAL A 174 -39.22 15.60 47.45
C VAL A 174 -40.14 16.41 48.36
N TYR A 175 -39.77 17.65 48.68
CA TYR A 175 -40.58 18.52 49.52
C TYR A 175 -41.86 18.99 48.82
N TYR A 176 -41.79 19.28 47.51
CA TYR A 176 -42.96 19.62 46.71
C TYR A 176 -43.98 18.47 46.70
N ASP A 177 -43.54 17.24 46.41
CA ASP A 177 -44.39 16.05 46.39
C ASP A 177 -44.94 15.68 47.79
N SER A 178 -44.26 16.15 48.84
CA SER A 178 -44.70 16.02 50.24
C SER A 178 -45.58 17.18 50.70
N ASN A 179 -46.02 18.07 49.80
CA ASN A 179 -46.79 19.30 50.08
C ASN A 179 -46.11 20.28 51.06
N GLN A 180 -44.79 20.21 51.21
CA GLN A 180 -43.99 21.11 52.04
C GLN A 180 -43.45 22.27 51.19
N PHE A 181 -44.35 23.16 50.79
CA PHE A 181 -44.11 24.19 49.78
C PHE A 181 -43.04 25.22 50.15
N ASP A 182 -42.90 25.62 51.41
CA ASP A 182 -41.85 26.57 51.81
C ASP A 182 -40.44 25.95 51.66
N SER A 183 -40.28 24.68 52.04
CA SER A 183 -39.04 23.93 51.84
C SER A 183 -38.74 23.72 50.35
N ALA A 184 -39.77 23.41 49.54
CA ALA A 184 -39.63 23.28 48.10
C ALA A 184 -39.08 24.58 47.48
N ILE A 185 -39.69 25.73 47.77
CA ILE A 185 -39.23 27.04 47.29
C ILE A 185 -37.80 27.33 47.76
N TYR A 186 -37.50 27.09 49.04
CA TYR A 186 -36.17 27.34 49.60
C TYR A 186 -35.09 26.56 48.85
N TYR A 187 -35.28 25.25 48.69
CA TYR A 187 -34.28 24.39 48.06
C TYR A 187 -34.18 24.61 46.53
N SER A 188 -35.28 24.92 45.85
CA SER A 188 -35.23 25.35 44.43
C SER A 188 -34.41 26.63 44.26
N LYS A 189 -34.63 27.64 45.13
CA LYS A 189 -33.84 28.89 45.11
C LYS A 189 -32.38 28.68 45.49
N LEU A 190 -32.12 27.77 46.43
CA LEU A 190 -30.77 27.42 46.84
C LEU A 190 -29.99 26.77 45.70
N SER A 191 -30.63 25.93 44.88
CA SER A 191 -30.02 25.32 43.69
C SER A 191 -29.40 26.36 42.75
N PHE A 192 -30.09 27.48 42.49
CA PHE A 192 -29.60 28.56 41.62
C PHE A 192 -28.37 29.32 42.14
N LYS A 193 -28.01 29.16 43.41
CA LYS A 193 -26.78 29.77 43.97
C LYS A 193 -25.51 29.02 43.55
N TYR A 194 -25.65 27.88 42.88
CA TYR A 194 -24.55 27.01 42.47
C TYR A 194 -24.58 26.79 40.95
N PRO A 195 -23.49 26.30 40.34
CA PRO A 195 -23.47 25.98 38.92
C PRO A 195 -24.61 25.01 38.54
N THR A 196 -25.37 25.37 37.51
CA THR A 196 -26.55 24.63 37.04
C THR A 196 -26.48 24.39 35.53
N THR A 197 -27.25 23.40 35.06
CA THR A 197 -27.49 23.16 33.63
C THR A 197 -28.86 23.70 33.23
N PHE A 198 -29.14 23.79 31.92
CA PHE A 198 -30.46 24.23 31.45
C PHE A 198 -31.57 23.27 31.93
N TYR A 199 -31.29 21.96 32.01
CA TYR A 199 -32.20 20.97 32.61
C TYR A 199 -32.53 21.29 34.07
N LEU A 200 -31.51 21.51 34.90
CA LEU A 200 -31.69 21.85 36.32
C LEU A 200 -32.46 23.15 36.51
N GLN A 201 -32.17 24.17 35.69
CA GLN A 201 -32.85 25.46 35.76
C GLN A 201 -34.33 25.31 35.39
N ARG A 202 -34.63 24.64 34.28
CA ARG A 202 -35.99 24.30 33.87
C ARG A 202 -36.73 23.59 35.01
N ASP A 203 -36.14 22.54 35.57
CA ASP A 203 -36.82 21.72 36.58
C ASP A 203 -37.04 22.48 37.90
N CYS A 204 -36.09 23.34 38.31
CA CYS A 204 -36.28 24.22 39.45
C CYS A 204 -37.40 25.25 39.22
N TYR A 205 -37.50 25.84 38.03
CA TYR A 205 -38.59 26.77 37.71
C TYR A 205 -39.94 26.08 37.60
N ARG A 206 -40.00 24.82 37.14
CA ARG A 206 -41.21 23.98 37.21
C ARG A 206 -41.71 23.85 38.64
N ILE A 207 -40.82 23.50 39.58
CA ILE A 207 -41.17 23.37 41.00
C ILE A 207 -41.68 24.71 41.55
N LEU A 208 -40.97 25.81 41.29
CA LEU A 208 -41.36 27.14 41.77
C LEU A 208 -42.73 27.58 41.21
N ALA A 209 -42.96 27.41 39.91
CA ALA A 209 -44.23 27.72 39.27
C ALA A 209 -45.39 26.93 39.90
N ASN A 210 -45.25 25.61 39.98
CA ASN A 210 -46.27 24.74 40.54
C ASN A 210 -46.50 25.03 42.03
N THR A 211 -45.44 25.32 42.79
CA THR A 211 -45.56 25.62 44.21
C THR A 211 -46.32 26.93 44.46
N GLU A 212 -46.00 28.00 43.72
CA GLU A 212 -46.73 29.27 43.85
C GLU A 212 -48.17 29.16 43.35
N TYR A 213 -48.42 28.33 42.32
CA TYR A 213 -49.79 28.05 41.86
C TYR A 213 -50.62 27.36 42.94
N ASN A 214 -50.08 26.33 43.60
CA ASN A 214 -50.76 25.64 44.72
C ASN A 214 -50.97 26.55 45.94
N ARG A 215 -50.18 27.62 46.07
CA ARG A 215 -50.35 28.67 47.09
C ARG A 215 -51.29 29.80 46.64
N GLU A 216 -51.96 29.64 45.49
CA GLU A 216 -52.85 30.64 44.86
C GLU A 216 -52.16 31.97 44.53
N ASN A 217 -50.83 31.98 44.44
CA ASN A 217 -50.04 33.15 44.08
C ASN A 217 -49.78 33.18 42.56
N PHE A 218 -50.87 33.33 41.80
CA PHE A 218 -50.87 33.20 40.34
C PHE A 218 -49.91 34.16 39.64
N LYS A 219 -49.73 35.39 40.17
CA LYS A 219 -48.81 36.39 39.61
C LYS A 219 -47.35 35.92 39.65
N LYS A 220 -46.90 35.30 40.75
CA LYS A 220 -45.54 34.74 40.81
C LYS A 220 -45.43 33.44 40.00
N ALA A 221 -46.48 32.63 40.01
CA ALA A 221 -46.53 31.41 39.21
C ALA A 221 -46.32 31.72 37.71
N GLU A 222 -47.02 32.72 37.17
CA GLU A 222 -46.89 33.15 35.77
C GLU A 222 -45.46 33.56 35.40
N VAL A 223 -44.79 34.34 36.27
CA VAL A 223 -43.37 34.72 36.07
C VAL A 223 -42.47 33.49 36.00
N TYR A 224 -42.67 32.51 36.89
CA TYR A 224 -41.88 31.28 36.88
C TYR A 224 -42.24 30.36 35.71
N ILE A 225 -43.48 30.35 35.23
CA ILE A 225 -43.89 29.64 34.02
C ILE A 225 -43.13 30.18 32.80
N GLY A 226 -43.06 31.51 32.64
CA GLY A 226 -42.26 32.11 31.57
C GLY A 226 -40.80 31.68 31.61
N LYS A 227 -40.19 31.64 32.81
CA LYS A 227 -38.82 31.13 32.97
C LYS A 227 -38.69 29.64 32.67
N TYR A 228 -39.65 28.83 33.10
CA TYR A 228 -39.70 27.42 32.76
C TYR A 228 -39.76 27.21 31.23
N GLN A 229 -40.52 28.04 30.51
CA GLN A 229 -40.57 28.01 29.04
C GLN A 229 -39.23 28.39 28.41
N ASP A 230 -38.60 29.49 28.84
CA ASP A 230 -37.27 29.93 28.36
C ASP A 230 -36.23 28.78 28.44
N TYR A 231 -36.19 28.07 29.57
CA TYR A 231 -35.26 26.96 29.77
C TYR A 231 -35.71 25.65 29.11
N SER A 232 -37.01 25.45 28.88
CA SER A 232 -37.52 24.33 28.09
C SER A 232 -37.09 24.44 26.64
N ASP A 233 -37.13 25.64 26.06
CA ASP A 233 -36.61 25.91 24.72
C ASP A 233 -35.10 25.66 24.64
N SER A 234 -34.35 26.12 25.65
CA SER A 234 -32.92 25.85 25.76
C SER A 234 -32.62 24.34 25.80
N VAL A 235 -33.38 23.56 26.57
CA VAL A 235 -33.27 22.10 26.59
C VAL A 235 -33.63 21.47 25.25
N ARG A 236 -34.63 22.00 24.53
CA ARG A 236 -34.99 21.52 23.19
C ARG A 236 -33.84 21.72 22.19
N ILE A 237 -33.13 22.84 22.27
CA ILE A 237 -31.92 23.09 21.46
C ILE A 237 -30.82 22.07 21.77
N LEU A 238 -30.66 21.64 23.03
CA LEU A 238 -29.71 20.58 23.39
C LEU A 238 -30.14 19.21 22.83
N ALA A 239 -31.44 18.92 22.82
CA ALA A 239 -31.96 17.64 22.36
C ALA A 239 -31.81 17.41 20.84
N VAL A 240 -31.67 18.48 20.05
CA VAL A 240 -31.46 18.39 18.59
C VAL A 240 -29.98 18.31 18.19
N GLN A 241 -29.05 18.48 19.14
CA GLN A 241 -27.62 18.27 18.87
C GLN A 241 -27.36 16.83 18.42
N THR A 242 -26.29 16.66 17.64
CA THR A 242 -25.92 15.37 17.10
C THR A 242 -25.59 14.40 18.22
N LYS A 243 -26.16 13.19 18.16
CA LYS A 243 -25.83 12.17 19.17
C LYS A 243 -24.35 11.84 19.11
N SER A 244 -23.70 11.76 20.28
CA SER A 244 -22.28 11.44 20.39
C SER A 244 -21.92 10.12 19.71
N THR A 245 -22.83 9.15 19.74
CA THR A 245 -22.69 7.86 19.04
C THR A 245 -22.58 8.03 17.54
N VAL A 246 -23.36 8.92 16.94
CA VAL A 246 -23.31 9.19 15.49
C VAL A 246 -21.99 9.86 15.12
N LEU A 247 -21.50 10.78 15.98
CA LEU A 247 -20.19 11.40 15.78
C LEU A 247 -19.04 10.40 15.94
N GLU A 248 -19.16 9.45 16.88
CA GLU A 248 -18.23 8.33 17.02
C GLU A 248 -18.23 7.44 15.78
N ASP A 249 -19.41 7.04 15.30
CA ASP A 249 -19.55 6.22 14.09
C ASP A 249 -18.95 6.92 12.87
N LEU A 250 -19.26 8.21 12.69
CA LEU A 250 -18.69 9.02 11.61
C LEU A 250 -17.17 9.12 11.71
N HIS A 251 -16.64 9.35 12.90
CA HIS A 251 -15.19 9.42 13.14
C HIS A 251 -14.50 8.09 12.82
N THR A 252 -15.09 6.95 13.21
CA THR A 252 -14.54 5.63 12.86
C THR A 252 -14.62 5.34 11.36
N ALA A 253 -15.68 5.78 10.68
CA ALA A 253 -15.81 5.67 9.23
C ALA A 253 -14.77 6.54 8.50
N GLU A 254 -14.48 7.74 9.01
CA GLU A 254 -13.41 8.60 8.48
C GLU A 254 -12.03 7.96 8.66
N ASP A 255 -11.72 7.43 9.85
CA ASP A 255 -10.45 6.74 10.14
C ASP A 255 -10.23 5.54 9.19
N THR A 256 -11.25 4.69 9.01
CA THR A 256 -11.18 3.54 8.10
C THR A 256 -11.03 3.95 6.64
N THR A 257 -11.72 5.02 6.22
CA THR A 257 -11.59 5.58 4.87
C THR A 257 -10.20 6.16 4.63
N ASN A 258 -9.59 6.79 5.63
CA ASN A 258 -8.24 7.33 5.51
C ASN A 258 -7.18 6.23 5.47
N ASP A 259 -7.33 5.18 6.28
CA ASP A 259 -6.42 4.03 6.27
C ASP A 259 -6.50 3.26 4.94
N THR A 260 -7.70 3.05 4.39
CA THR A 260 -7.89 2.42 3.07
C THR A 260 -7.28 3.27 1.95
N LYS A 261 -7.49 4.59 1.95
CA LYS A 261 -6.82 5.51 1.00
C LYS A 261 -5.30 5.44 1.10
N ARG A 262 -4.75 5.45 2.32
CA ARG A 262 -3.29 5.35 2.55
C ARG A 262 -2.75 4.03 1.99
N ASN A 263 -3.43 2.91 2.26
CA ASN A 263 -3.04 1.60 1.75
C ASN A 263 -3.15 1.53 0.21
N MET A 264 -4.16 2.16 -0.38
CA MET A 264 -4.31 2.26 -1.84
C MET A 264 -3.17 3.09 -2.48
N VAL A 265 -2.73 4.18 -1.83
CA VAL A 265 -1.56 4.96 -2.28
C VAL A 265 -0.28 4.13 -2.20
N PHE A 266 -0.06 3.36 -1.12
CA PHE A 266 1.09 2.46 -1.04
C PHE A 266 1.05 1.35 -2.10
N ALA A 267 -0.12 0.75 -2.35
CA ALA A 267 -0.27 -0.27 -3.39
C ALA A 267 0.04 0.28 -4.79
N THR A 268 -0.55 1.44 -5.14
CA THR A 268 -0.35 2.07 -6.45
C THR A 268 1.09 2.54 -6.67
N THR A 269 1.75 3.09 -5.64
CA THR A 269 3.17 3.46 -5.72
C THR A 269 4.07 2.24 -5.90
N PHE A 270 3.81 1.14 -5.19
CA PHE A 270 4.56 -0.11 -5.35
C PHE A 270 4.39 -0.71 -6.75
N SER A 271 3.16 -0.69 -7.29
CA SER A 271 2.88 -1.13 -8.67
C SER A 271 3.65 -0.30 -9.71
N MET A 272 3.74 1.03 -9.55
CA MET A 272 4.52 1.88 -10.46
C MET A 272 6.02 1.56 -10.40
N ILE A 273 6.57 1.28 -9.22
CA ILE A 273 7.98 0.86 -9.08
C ILE A 273 8.23 -0.47 -9.78
N ILE A 274 7.33 -1.45 -9.63
CA ILE A 274 7.45 -2.75 -10.32
C ILE A 274 7.42 -2.56 -11.84
N ILE A 275 6.50 -1.75 -12.37
CA ILE A 275 6.42 -1.47 -13.81
C ILE A 275 7.70 -0.78 -14.30
N PHE A 276 8.24 0.16 -13.53
CA PHE A 276 9.51 0.82 -13.86
C PHE A 276 10.69 -0.16 -13.87
N LEU A 277 10.79 -1.05 -12.89
CA LEU A 277 11.82 -2.09 -12.83
C LEU A 277 11.71 -3.08 -14.00
N LEU A 278 10.49 -3.48 -14.37
CA LEU A 278 10.24 -4.30 -15.56
C LEU A 278 10.65 -3.58 -16.85
N GLY A 279 10.37 -2.28 -16.96
CA GLY A 279 10.84 -1.45 -18.07
C GLY A 279 12.37 -1.39 -18.15
N CYS A 280 13.06 -1.19 -17.02
CA CYS A 280 14.52 -1.17 -16.94
C CYS A 280 15.15 -2.52 -17.32
N THR A 281 14.59 -3.64 -16.86
CA THR A 281 15.09 -4.97 -17.23
C THR A 281 14.87 -5.25 -18.71
N ALA A 282 13.69 -4.95 -19.26
CA ALA A 282 13.41 -5.06 -20.68
C ALA A 282 14.36 -4.20 -21.53
N PHE A 283 14.62 -2.96 -21.13
CA PHE A 283 15.59 -2.07 -21.79
C PHE A 283 17.02 -2.61 -21.73
N TYR A 284 17.43 -3.13 -20.58
CA TYR A 284 18.74 -3.77 -20.42
C TYR A 284 18.90 -4.97 -21.36
N PHE A 285 17.90 -5.86 -21.42
CA PHE A 285 17.91 -6.99 -22.36
C PHE A 285 17.90 -6.53 -23.81
N TYR A 286 17.12 -5.50 -24.16
CA TYR A 286 17.11 -4.90 -25.49
C TYR A 286 18.51 -4.38 -25.89
N LYS A 287 19.15 -3.59 -25.03
CA LYS A 287 20.50 -3.04 -25.27
C LYS A 287 21.55 -4.15 -25.37
N ARG A 288 21.49 -5.16 -24.49
CA ARG A 288 22.40 -6.31 -24.51
C ARG A 288 22.25 -7.13 -25.80
N ASN A 289 21.02 -7.35 -26.24
CA ASN A 289 20.76 -8.13 -27.45
C ASN A 289 21.18 -7.37 -28.72
N ARG A 290 21.00 -6.05 -28.73
CA ARG A 290 21.50 -5.18 -29.80
C ARG A 290 23.02 -5.25 -29.93
N SER A 291 23.76 -5.10 -28.83
CA SER A 291 25.23 -5.20 -28.84
C SER A 291 25.73 -6.58 -29.29
N LYS A 292 25.01 -7.65 -28.93
CA LYS A 292 25.32 -9.01 -29.44
C LYS A 292 25.10 -9.12 -30.95
N LYS A 293 24.04 -8.53 -31.49
CA LYS A 293 23.78 -8.49 -32.94
C LYS A 293 24.86 -7.72 -33.68
N GLU A 294 25.26 -6.55 -33.17
CA GLU A 294 26.31 -5.71 -33.76
C GLU A 294 27.68 -6.43 -33.81
N LYS A 295 28.06 -7.14 -32.72
CA LYS A 295 29.28 -7.97 -32.72
C LYS A 295 29.20 -9.16 -33.67
N LEU A 296 28.02 -9.77 -33.80
CA LEU A 296 27.82 -10.89 -34.71
C LEU A 296 27.95 -10.45 -36.17
N THR A 297 27.42 -9.28 -36.52
CA THR A 297 27.57 -8.71 -37.86
C THR A 297 29.03 -8.37 -38.16
N GLU A 298 29.76 -7.78 -37.21
CA GLU A 298 31.19 -7.48 -37.37
C GLU A 298 32.03 -8.75 -37.59
N PHE A 299 31.78 -9.82 -36.83
CA PHE A 299 32.50 -11.08 -37.02
C PHE A 299 32.19 -11.76 -38.36
N LYS A 300 30.94 -11.69 -38.85
CA LYS A 300 30.58 -12.19 -40.17
C LYS A 300 31.33 -11.44 -41.28
N GLU A 301 31.38 -10.11 -41.18
CA GLU A 301 32.05 -9.25 -42.17
C GLU A 301 33.57 -9.51 -42.20
N GLN A 302 34.19 -9.68 -41.03
CA GLN A 302 35.60 -10.08 -40.92
C GLN A 302 35.87 -11.47 -41.52
N LEU A 303 34.95 -12.42 -41.38
CA LEU A 303 35.11 -13.76 -41.96
C LEU A 303 35.08 -13.72 -43.49
N ILE A 304 34.10 -13.01 -44.05
CA ILE A 304 33.96 -12.82 -45.51
C ILE A 304 35.20 -12.13 -46.06
N GLY A 305 35.69 -11.07 -45.40
CA GLY A 305 36.91 -10.37 -45.81
C GLY A 305 38.16 -11.25 -45.80
N LYS A 306 38.35 -12.10 -44.78
CA LYS A 306 39.47 -13.06 -44.74
C LYS A 306 39.40 -14.09 -45.86
N GLN A 307 38.20 -14.58 -46.16
CA GLN A 307 38.01 -15.58 -47.21
C GLN A 307 38.31 -15.00 -48.60
N ALA A 308 37.81 -13.80 -48.89
CA ALA A 308 38.09 -13.10 -50.14
C ALA A 308 39.59 -12.79 -50.31
N PHE A 309 40.27 -12.43 -49.22
CA PHE A 309 41.71 -12.22 -49.23
C PHE A 309 42.49 -13.51 -49.57
N LEU A 310 42.10 -14.65 -48.99
CA LEU A 310 42.76 -15.93 -49.22
C LEU A 310 42.57 -16.42 -50.66
N SER A 311 41.35 -16.33 -51.21
CA SER A 311 41.11 -16.70 -52.62
C SER A 311 41.91 -15.81 -53.58
N GLN A 312 41.94 -14.50 -53.34
CA GLN A 312 42.73 -13.57 -54.15
C GLN A 312 44.25 -13.83 -54.03
N ASN A 313 44.74 -14.19 -52.85
CA ASN A 313 46.15 -14.54 -52.65
C ASN A 313 46.53 -15.78 -53.47
N LEU A 314 45.70 -16.83 -53.48
CA LEU A 314 45.93 -18.02 -54.31
C LEU A 314 45.98 -17.67 -55.81
N SER A 315 45.06 -16.85 -56.31
CA SER A 315 45.09 -16.37 -57.71
C SER A 315 46.33 -15.53 -58.01
N THR A 316 46.76 -14.69 -57.07
CA THR A 316 47.96 -13.83 -57.21
C THR A 316 49.23 -14.69 -57.25
N LYS A 317 49.34 -15.68 -56.36
CA LYS A 317 50.46 -16.64 -56.32
C LYS A 317 50.60 -17.42 -57.63
N ILE A 318 49.47 -17.84 -58.24
CA ILE A 318 49.48 -18.49 -59.55
C ILE A 318 50.02 -17.55 -60.62
N GLU A 319 49.61 -16.29 -60.62
CA GLU A 319 50.05 -15.32 -61.63
C GLU A 319 51.51 -14.90 -61.46
N GLU A 320 51.98 -14.70 -60.22
CA GLU A 320 53.39 -14.40 -59.92
C GLU A 320 54.33 -15.52 -60.37
N VAL A 321 53.98 -16.78 -60.06
CA VAL A 321 54.80 -17.92 -60.49
C VAL A 321 54.73 -18.07 -62.02
N ARG A 322 53.57 -17.86 -62.64
CA ARG A 322 53.41 -17.86 -64.11
C ARG A 322 54.27 -16.78 -64.78
N GLN A 323 54.36 -15.57 -64.20
CA GLN A 323 55.23 -14.50 -64.68
C GLN A 323 56.71 -14.85 -64.50
N SER A 324 57.10 -15.42 -63.35
CA SER A 324 58.48 -15.82 -63.10
C SER A 324 59.00 -16.89 -64.08
N GLN A 325 58.10 -17.76 -64.56
CA GLN A 325 58.41 -18.81 -65.53
C GLN A 325 58.22 -18.36 -66.99
N ALA A 326 57.81 -17.11 -67.24
CA ALA A 326 57.44 -16.64 -68.59
C ALA A 326 58.62 -16.61 -69.57
N ASP A 327 59.83 -16.26 -69.09
CA ASP A 327 61.03 -16.21 -69.91
C ASP A 327 61.62 -17.61 -70.17
N GLU A 328 61.57 -18.50 -69.18
CA GLU A 328 61.90 -19.93 -69.36
C GLU A 328 60.92 -20.61 -70.33
N ARG A 329 59.63 -20.26 -70.26
CA ARG A 329 58.59 -20.76 -71.16
C ARG A 329 58.79 -20.32 -72.60
N LYS A 330 59.27 -19.10 -72.87
CA LYS A 330 59.52 -18.60 -74.24
C LYS A 330 60.57 -19.44 -74.97
N ASN A 331 61.61 -19.86 -74.25
CA ASN A 331 62.76 -20.59 -74.81
C ASN A 331 62.62 -22.12 -74.77
N ALA A 332 61.59 -22.64 -74.09
CA ALA A 332 61.35 -24.07 -73.90
C ALA A 332 60.68 -24.76 -75.11
N SER A 333 61.01 -26.04 -75.32
CA SER A 333 60.33 -26.95 -76.25
C SER A 333 58.88 -27.24 -75.83
N SER A 334 58.08 -27.82 -76.73
CA SER A 334 56.66 -28.10 -76.44
C SER A 334 56.47 -29.04 -75.24
N GLU A 335 57.40 -29.96 -74.98
CA GLU A 335 57.34 -30.89 -73.83
C GLU A 335 57.79 -30.22 -72.53
N GLU A 336 58.77 -29.32 -72.58
CA GLU A 336 59.26 -28.58 -71.41
C GLU A 336 58.23 -27.56 -70.91
N ARG A 337 57.45 -26.92 -71.81
CA ARG A 337 56.34 -26.03 -71.43
C ARG A 337 55.26 -26.76 -70.64
N ILE A 338 54.92 -27.97 -71.04
CA ILE A 338 53.95 -28.84 -70.35
C ILE A 338 54.46 -29.21 -68.94
N ARG A 339 55.77 -29.45 -68.79
CA ARG A 339 56.39 -29.74 -67.48
C ARG A 339 56.34 -28.53 -66.54
N LEU A 340 56.69 -27.34 -67.04
CA LEU A 340 56.66 -26.09 -66.26
C LEU A 340 55.24 -25.75 -65.77
N ASP A 341 54.23 -25.90 -66.63
CA ASP A 341 52.83 -25.63 -66.23
C ASP A 341 52.32 -26.64 -65.18
N LYS A 342 52.76 -27.90 -65.21
CA LYS A 342 52.44 -28.87 -64.13
C LYS A 342 53.10 -28.50 -62.81
N GLU A 343 54.36 -28.08 -62.85
CA GLU A 343 55.12 -27.65 -61.68
C GLU A 343 54.55 -26.37 -61.05
N LEU A 344 54.08 -25.43 -61.87
CA LEU A 344 53.36 -24.22 -61.45
C LEU A 344 52.18 -24.56 -60.54
N TYR A 345 51.25 -25.38 -61.03
CA TYR A 345 50.04 -25.71 -60.29
C TYR A 345 50.33 -26.62 -59.08
N GLU A 346 51.36 -27.47 -59.15
CA GLU A 346 51.81 -28.23 -57.99
C GLU A 346 52.33 -27.32 -56.87
N LYS A 347 53.16 -26.33 -57.21
CA LYS A 347 53.72 -25.37 -56.26
C LYS A 347 52.67 -24.42 -55.67
N CYS A 348 51.67 -24.05 -56.47
CA CYS A 348 50.63 -23.11 -56.06
C CYS A 348 49.50 -23.77 -55.27
N LEU A 349 49.08 -24.97 -55.68
CA LEU A 349 47.86 -25.62 -55.19
C LEU A 349 48.11 -26.96 -54.49
N HIS A 350 49.33 -27.50 -54.48
CA HIS A 350 49.66 -28.78 -53.83
C HIS A 350 48.88 -29.98 -54.37
N LEU A 351 48.69 -30.04 -55.70
CA LEU A 351 47.83 -31.04 -56.35
C LEU A 351 48.23 -32.51 -56.09
N SER A 352 49.49 -32.78 -55.76
CA SER A 352 49.98 -34.13 -55.42
C SER A 352 49.74 -34.51 -53.95
N ASN A 353 49.38 -33.54 -53.10
CA ASN A 353 49.03 -33.76 -51.69
C ASN A 353 47.57 -33.35 -51.44
N TRP A 354 46.69 -34.34 -51.42
CA TRP A 354 45.25 -34.13 -51.29
C TRP A 354 44.85 -33.41 -49.99
N ASP A 355 45.54 -33.68 -48.87
CA ASP A 355 45.23 -33.06 -47.58
C ASP A 355 45.61 -31.57 -47.58
N ALA A 356 46.76 -31.23 -48.17
CA ALA A 356 47.20 -29.85 -48.32
C ALA A 356 46.29 -29.07 -49.29
N PHE A 357 45.93 -29.66 -50.44
CA PHE A 357 44.98 -29.07 -51.38
C PHE A 357 43.61 -28.84 -50.72
N THR A 358 43.10 -29.82 -49.99
CA THR A 358 41.81 -29.74 -49.27
C THR A 358 41.82 -28.60 -48.26
N CYS A 359 42.88 -28.50 -47.45
CA CYS A 359 43.04 -27.44 -46.46
C CYS A 359 42.99 -26.05 -47.10
N GLU A 360 43.79 -25.82 -48.15
CA GLU A 360 43.84 -24.53 -48.85
C GLU A 360 42.51 -24.17 -49.52
N MET A 361 41.87 -25.12 -50.20
CA MET A 361 40.59 -24.87 -50.88
C MET A 361 39.44 -24.66 -49.89
N ASN A 362 39.41 -25.39 -48.77
CA ASN A 362 38.41 -25.19 -47.72
C ASN A 362 38.55 -23.80 -47.07
N HIS A 363 39.78 -23.35 -46.83
CA HIS A 363 40.03 -22.01 -46.30
C HIS A 363 39.67 -20.91 -47.29
N ALA A 364 39.92 -21.11 -48.59
CA ALA A 364 39.63 -20.12 -49.62
C ALA A 364 38.15 -20.06 -50.02
N PHE A 365 37.42 -21.18 -49.93
CA PHE A 365 36.07 -21.32 -50.50
C PHE A 365 35.09 -21.97 -49.52
N ASN A 366 34.94 -21.44 -48.30
CA ASN A 366 33.87 -21.83 -47.37
C ASN A 366 33.73 -23.36 -47.19
N ASN A 367 34.83 -24.04 -46.90
CA ASN A 367 34.89 -25.50 -46.75
C ASN A 367 34.37 -26.28 -47.98
N ILE A 368 34.57 -25.74 -49.20
CA ILE A 368 34.01 -26.29 -50.45
C ILE A 368 34.26 -27.78 -50.63
N VAL A 369 35.43 -28.30 -50.25
CA VAL A 369 35.78 -29.71 -50.44
C VAL A 369 34.97 -30.59 -49.50
N GLU A 370 34.85 -30.21 -48.23
CA GLU A 370 34.03 -30.93 -47.25
C GLU A 370 32.54 -30.85 -47.59
N VAL A 371 32.05 -29.67 -48.00
CA VAL A 371 30.67 -29.46 -48.42
C VAL A 371 30.34 -30.35 -49.63
N LEU A 372 31.20 -30.35 -50.66
CA LEU A 372 31.00 -31.18 -51.84
C LEU A 372 31.06 -32.68 -51.52
N GLN A 373 31.93 -33.11 -50.60
CA GLN A 373 32.03 -34.52 -50.20
C GLN A 373 30.82 -34.99 -49.38
N ASN A 374 30.33 -34.15 -48.45
CA ASN A 374 29.21 -34.49 -47.59
C ASN A 374 27.88 -34.46 -48.34
N ASP A 375 27.63 -33.39 -49.11
CA ASP A 375 26.35 -33.18 -49.79
C ASP A 375 26.25 -34.01 -51.08
N PHE A 376 27.39 -34.35 -51.69
CA PHE A 376 27.45 -35.15 -52.93
C PHE A 376 28.44 -36.33 -52.83
N PRO A 377 28.13 -37.41 -52.07
CA PRO A 377 29.07 -38.51 -51.82
C PRO A 377 29.57 -39.25 -53.07
N ALA A 378 28.89 -39.10 -54.20
CA ALA A 378 29.28 -39.71 -55.48
C ALA A 378 30.31 -38.87 -56.27
N ILE A 379 30.74 -37.71 -55.77
CA ILE A 379 31.76 -36.87 -56.40
C ILE A 379 33.16 -37.45 -56.19
N THR A 380 33.97 -37.44 -57.23
CA THR A 380 35.36 -37.94 -57.18
C THR A 380 36.35 -36.82 -56.87
N GLN A 381 37.53 -37.15 -56.34
CA GLN A 381 38.59 -36.15 -56.10
C GLN A 381 38.91 -35.32 -57.36
N LYS A 382 38.98 -35.97 -58.52
CA LYS A 382 39.21 -35.30 -59.81
C LYS A 382 38.11 -34.29 -60.17
N GLU A 383 36.87 -34.57 -59.80
CA GLU A 383 35.72 -33.68 -60.00
C GLU A 383 35.72 -32.52 -58.99
N ILE A 384 36.12 -32.75 -57.74
CA ILE A 384 36.32 -31.69 -56.73
C ILE A 384 37.45 -30.76 -57.16
N THR A 385 38.59 -31.30 -57.62
CA THR A 385 39.69 -30.49 -58.14
C THR A 385 39.20 -29.62 -59.29
N TRP A 386 38.37 -30.15 -60.20
CA TRP A 386 37.75 -29.35 -61.25
C TRP A 386 36.93 -28.18 -60.69
N CYS A 387 36.10 -28.40 -59.66
CA CYS A 387 35.30 -27.35 -59.04
C CYS A 387 36.17 -26.25 -58.42
N CYS A 388 37.25 -26.61 -57.73
CA CYS A 388 38.15 -25.64 -57.12
C CYS A 388 38.96 -24.85 -58.16
N LEU A 389 39.45 -25.52 -59.21
CA LEU A 389 40.06 -24.84 -60.36
C LEU A 389 39.05 -23.97 -61.12
N HIS A 390 37.75 -24.29 -61.01
CA HIS A 390 36.68 -23.47 -61.53
C HIS A 390 36.55 -22.16 -60.76
N LEU A 391 36.48 -22.26 -59.43
CA LEU A 391 36.38 -21.12 -58.50
C LEU A 391 37.60 -20.20 -58.49
N LEU A 392 38.78 -20.71 -58.86
CA LEU A 392 40.00 -19.93 -59.03
C LEU A 392 40.13 -19.26 -60.41
N ASP A 393 39.11 -19.37 -61.28
CA ASP A 393 39.10 -18.82 -62.64
C ASP A 393 40.26 -19.33 -63.54
N ILE A 394 40.76 -20.54 -63.27
CA ILE A 394 41.87 -21.11 -64.04
C ILE A 394 41.43 -21.44 -65.48
N PRO A 395 42.17 -21.06 -66.53
CA PRO A 395 41.76 -21.31 -67.92
C PRO A 395 41.50 -22.79 -68.24
N ASN A 396 40.56 -23.06 -69.16
CA ASN A 396 40.23 -24.45 -69.54
C ASN A 396 41.42 -25.23 -70.13
N SER A 397 42.34 -24.55 -70.82
CA SER A 397 43.60 -25.15 -71.32
C SER A 397 44.41 -25.79 -70.19
N ASP A 398 44.44 -25.12 -69.05
CA ASP A 398 45.27 -25.48 -67.91
C ASP A 398 44.56 -26.52 -67.04
N ARG A 399 43.22 -26.44 -66.95
CA ARG A 399 42.39 -27.50 -66.35
C ARG A 399 42.57 -28.83 -67.09
N ILE A 400 42.63 -28.81 -68.42
CA ILE A 400 42.87 -30.00 -69.25
C ILE A 400 44.22 -30.63 -68.91
N LEU A 401 45.25 -29.79 -68.78
CA LEU A 401 46.60 -30.20 -68.43
C LEU A 401 46.68 -30.79 -67.01
N VAL A 402 46.19 -30.06 -66.01
CA VAL A 402 46.24 -30.43 -64.59
C VAL A 402 45.47 -31.73 -64.34
N LEU A 403 44.29 -31.86 -64.93
CA LEU A 403 43.44 -33.03 -64.73
C LEU A 403 43.83 -34.20 -65.64
N ASN A 404 44.89 -34.08 -66.46
CA ASN A 404 45.30 -35.06 -67.48
C ASN A 404 44.08 -35.59 -68.26
N THR A 405 43.34 -34.69 -68.92
CA THR A 405 42.15 -35.04 -69.71
C THR A 405 42.22 -34.44 -71.11
N THR A 406 41.22 -34.71 -71.95
CA THR A 406 41.08 -34.09 -73.28
C THR A 406 40.03 -32.99 -73.23
N SER A 407 39.96 -32.10 -74.23
CA SER A 407 38.90 -31.08 -74.30
C SER A 407 37.50 -31.69 -74.23
N GLU A 408 37.27 -32.82 -74.90
CA GLU A 408 36.03 -33.58 -74.82
C GLU A 408 35.80 -34.20 -73.43
N GLY A 409 36.88 -34.70 -72.80
CA GLY A 409 36.86 -35.23 -71.44
C GLY A 409 36.49 -34.17 -70.39
N LEU A 410 37.01 -32.96 -70.52
CA LEU A 410 36.67 -31.82 -69.64
C LEU A 410 35.18 -31.43 -69.79
N TYR A 411 34.67 -31.41 -71.02
CA TYR A 411 33.25 -31.14 -71.29
C TYR A 411 32.33 -32.23 -70.68
N LYS A 412 32.69 -33.52 -70.86
CA LYS A 412 31.97 -34.64 -70.24
C LYS A 412 32.05 -34.60 -68.70
N LEU A 413 33.17 -34.15 -68.13
CA LEU A 413 33.32 -33.96 -66.68
C LEU A 413 32.37 -32.87 -66.17
N LYS A 414 32.28 -31.73 -66.88
CA LYS A 414 31.31 -30.66 -66.58
C LYS A 414 29.85 -31.16 -66.64
N GLN A 415 29.50 -31.97 -67.64
CA GLN A 415 28.16 -32.58 -67.73
C GLN A 415 27.86 -33.55 -66.59
N ARG A 416 28.84 -34.38 -66.21
CA ARG A 416 28.70 -35.31 -65.07
C ARG A 416 28.52 -34.56 -63.75
N LEU A 417 29.27 -33.49 -63.53
CA LEU A 417 29.10 -32.62 -62.36
C LEU A 417 27.70 -32.03 -62.30
N ALA A 418 27.20 -31.44 -63.39
CA ALA A 418 25.85 -30.90 -63.44
C ALA A 418 24.78 -31.96 -63.11
N LYS A 419 24.94 -33.18 -63.64
CA LYS A 419 24.02 -34.30 -63.33
C LYS A 419 24.13 -34.75 -61.87
N LYS A 420 25.34 -34.85 -61.32
CA LYS A 420 25.58 -35.25 -59.92
C LYS A 420 25.05 -34.23 -58.91
N PHE A 421 25.05 -32.95 -59.29
CA PHE A 421 24.47 -31.86 -58.50
C PHE A 421 22.98 -31.64 -58.76
N ASN A 422 22.33 -32.51 -59.55
CA ASN A 422 20.91 -32.40 -59.93
C ASN A 422 20.53 -31.04 -60.58
N LEU A 423 21.46 -30.45 -61.34
CA LEU A 423 21.23 -29.19 -62.04
C LEU A 423 20.51 -29.42 -63.37
N SER A 424 19.68 -28.46 -63.78
CA SER A 424 18.88 -28.55 -65.02
C SER A 424 19.75 -28.36 -66.25
N SER A 425 20.89 -27.67 -66.10
CA SER A 425 21.80 -27.31 -67.18
C SER A 425 23.24 -27.13 -66.69
N THR A 426 24.20 -27.40 -67.57
CA THR A 426 25.62 -27.07 -67.32
C THR A 426 25.91 -25.57 -67.20
N ARG A 427 24.92 -24.72 -67.52
CA ARG A 427 24.99 -23.26 -67.33
C ARG A 427 24.76 -22.84 -65.87
N GLU A 428 24.04 -23.64 -65.08
CA GLU A 428 23.74 -23.36 -63.67
C GLU A 428 24.91 -23.71 -62.74
N LEU A 429 25.86 -24.51 -63.23
CA LEU A 429 26.99 -25.02 -62.45
C LEU A 429 27.90 -23.92 -61.90
N ASP A 430 28.09 -22.84 -62.66
CA ASP A 430 28.95 -21.72 -62.26
C ASP A 430 28.34 -20.96 -61.07
N LEU A 431 27.09 -20.50 -61.21
CA LEU A 431 26.34 -19.85 -60.12
C LEU A 431 26.24 -20.75 -58.89
N PHE A 432 25.97 -22.05 -59.08
CA PHE A 432 25.88 -23.00 -57.98
C PHE A 432 27.21 -23.13 -57.21
N LEU A 433 28.34 -23.24 -57.90
CA LEU A 433 29.64 -23.32 -57.27
C LEU A 433 30.03 -22.00 -56.58
N GLN A 434 29.72 -20.86 -57.19
CA GLN A 434 29.93 -19.55 -56.57
C GLN A 434 29.10 -19.39 -55.28
N GLU A 435 27.86 -19.87 -55.26
CA GLU A 435 27.02 -19.86 -54.06
C GLU A 435 27.52 -20.79 -52.94
N LEU A 436 28.10 -21.94 -53.29
CA LEU A 436 28.69 -22.85 -52.31
C LEU A 436 30.03 -22.32 -51.77
N GLY A 437 30.84 -21.75 -52.66
CA GLY A 437 32.15 -21.22 -52.35
C GLY A 437 32.14 -19.87 -51.62
N THR A 438 30.98 -19.24 -51.42
CA THR A 438 30.83 -17.96 -50.72
C THR A 438 30.00 -18.10 -49.44
N LEU A 439 30.41 -17.40 -48.38
CA LEU A 439 29.62 -17.32 -47.15
C LEU A 439 28.37 -16.45 -47.41
N LYS A 440 27.18 -17.04 -47.26
CA LYS A 440 25.91 -16.31 -47.37
C LYS A 440 25.75 -15.35 -46.18
N ASN A 441 25.28 -14.12 -46.46
CA ASN A 441 25.00 -13.08 -45.46
C ASN A 441 23.93 -13.48 -44.44
#